data_AF-A0AAV0THR3-F1
#
_entry.id   AF-A0AAV0THR3-F1
#
_cell.length_a   1.000
_cell.length_b   1.000
_cell.length_c   1.000
_cell.angle_alpha   90.00
_cell.angle_beta   90.00
_cell.angle_gamma   90.00
#
_symmetry.space_group_name_H-M   'P 1'
#
loop_
_entity.id
_entity.type
_entity.pdbx_description
1 polymer ?
#
loop_
_entity_poly.entity_id
_entity_poly.type
_entity_poly.pdbx_seq_one_letter_code
_entity_poly.pdbx_strand_id
1 'polypeptide(L)'
;MCAKRITLNQRKKTVSFKVTRRKSGVSCVSCTVQVDKGAMRVAPCGHYYCQSCILCMCRLALGDRALVPLRCCKKELPDDYVREALTRPGDYAKYQKLAMEREWKISDLESDAEYTKTVKAVGAKQCPGCGIGVQRDFGCVHMACPNGHQFCFTCLSLWGSCHCSLIPEAELREILGE
;
A
#
# COMPACT_ATOMS: atom_id res chain seq x y z
N MET A 1 44.50 -46.89 -66.80
CA MET A 1 44.15 -47.55 -65.52
C MET A 1 43.01 -46.77 -64.84
N CYS A 2 41.99 -47.50 -64.35
CA CYS A 2 40.95 -47.16 -63.35
C CYS A 2 40.46 -45.70 -63.19
N ALA A 3 39.19 -45.37 -63.50
CA ALA A 3 38.00 -45.48 -62.61
C ALA A 3 38.08 -44.54 -61.37
N LYS A 4 37.10 -43.70 -60.99
CA LYS A 4 35.63 -43.81 -61.01
C LYS A 4 34.93 -42.43 -61.02
N ARG A 5 33.70 -42.41 -61.56
CA ARG A 5 32.61 -41.44 -61.27
C ARG A 5 32.23 -41.47 -59.78
N ILE A 6 31.69 -40.36 -59.25
CA ILE A 6 30.30 -40.21 -58.75
C ILE A 6 30.05 -38.74 -58.34
N THR A 7 28.94 -38.21 -58.84
CA THR A 7 28.29 -36.93 -58.56
C THR A 7 27.68 -36.87 -57.15
N LEU A 8 27.78 -35.73 -56.45
CA LEU A 8 26.93 -35.40 -55.31
C LEU A 8 26.51 -33.91 -55.34
N ASN A 9 25.34 -33.71 -55.93
CA ASN A 9 24.23 -32.87 -55.48
C ASN A 9 24.47 -32.03 -54.20
N GLN A 10 24.33 -30.71 -54.28
CA GLN A 10 23.84 -29.93 -53.14
C GLN A 10 23.15 -28.62 -53.57
N ARG A 11 21.82 -28.76 -53.61
CA ARG A 11 20.74 -27.77 -53.58
C ARG A 11 21.11 -26.36 -53.10
N LYS A 12 20.77 -25.38 -53.94
CA LYS A 12 20.56 -23.97 -53.57
C LYS A 12 19.61 -23.90 -52.36
N LYS A 13 20.02 -23.21 -51.29
CA LYS A 13 19.09 -22.65 -50.31
C LYS A 13 19.42 -21.18 -50.13
N THR A 14 18.56 -20.36 -50.73
CA THR A 14 18.42 -18.94 -50.45
C THR A 14 18.23 -18.76 -48.96
N VAL A 15 19.14 -18.03 -48.32
CA VAL A 15 19.00 -17.64 -46.91
C VAL A 15 17.93 -16.55 -46.85
N SER A 16 16.70 -16.95 -46.55
CA SER A 16 15.64 -16.03 -46.16
C SER A 16 15.99 -15.50 -44.77
N PHE A 17 16.52 -14.28 -44.71
CA PHE A 17 16.62 -13.52 -43.47
C PHE A 17 15.21 -13.19 -43.00
N LYS A 18 14.66 -14.01 -42.08
CA LYS A 18 13.47 -13.64 -41.32
C LYS A 18 13.90 -12.58 -40.30
N VAL A 19 13.61 -11.31 -40.62
CA VAL A 19 13.65 -10.22 -39.64
C VAL A 19 12.61 -10.53 -38.57
N THR A 20 13.04 -11.06 -37.42
CA THR A 20 12.16 -11.29 -36.27
C THR A 20 11.85 -9.93 -35.64
N ARG A 21 10.55 -9.59 -35.61
CA ARG A 21 10.01 -8.39 -34.94
C ARG A 21 10.59 -8.28 -33.52
N ARG A 22 11.22 -7.14 -33.21
CA ARG A 22 11.62 -6.76 -31.83
C ARG A 22 10.40 -6.85 -30.91
N LYS A 23 10.35 -7.85 -30.04
CA LYS A 23 9.35 -7.91 -28.97
C LYS A 23 9.77 -6.91 -27.89
N SER A 24 9.01 -5.82 -27.74
CA SER A 24 9.14 -4.89 -26.62
C SER A 24 8.59 -5.56 -25.36
N GLY A 25 9.43 -6.30 -24.64
CA GLY A 25 9.07 -6.91 -23.36
C GLY A 25 8.98 -5.87 -22.24
N VAL A 26 8.14 -6.14 -21.23
CA VAL A 26 8.08 -5.37 -19.98
C VAL A 26 8.73 -6.18 -18.85
N SER A 27 9.36 -5.52 -17.90
CA SER A 27 10.11 -6.16 -16.81
C SER A 27 9.38 -6.08 -15.48
N CYS A 28 9.38 -7.19 -14.73
CA CYS A 28 8.91 -7.22 -13.34
C CYS A 28 9.76 -6.32 -12.45
N VAL A 29 9.16 -5.42 -11.68
CA VAL A 29 9.92 -4.58 -10.73
C VAL A 29 10.53 -5.38 -9.58
N SER A 30 9.98 -6.56 -9.24
CA SER A 30 10.47 -7.38 -8.13
C SER A 30 11.57 -8.37 -8.54
N CYS A 31 11.41 -9.08 -9.66
CA CYS A 31 12.35 -10.13 -10.07
C CYS A 31 13.06 -9.84 -11.39
N THR A 32 12.80 -8.70 -12.03
CA THR A 32 13.40 -8.24 -13.30
C THR A 32 13.13 -9.11 -14.53
N VAL A 33 12.39 -10.21 -14.41
CA VAL A 33 12.00 -11.08 -15.54
C VAL A 33 11.25 -10.28 -16.61
N GLN A 34 11.68 -10.45 -17.86
CA GLN A 34 11.03 -9.86 -19.03
C GLN A 34 10.04 -10.83 -19.65
N VAL A 35 8.81 -10.38 -19.84
CA VAL A 35 7.75 -11.14 -20.53
C VAL A 35 6.91 -10.22 -21.41
N ASP A 36 6.12 -10.83 -22.29
CA ASP A 36 5.15 -10.13 -23.14
C ASP A 36 4.13 -9.35 -22.26
N LYS A 37 3.78 -8.14 -22.69
CA LYS A 37 3.00 -7.16 -21.90
C LYS A 37 1.66 -7.70 -21.37
N GLY A 38 1.03 -8.62 -22.10
CA GLY A 38 -0.26 -9.21 -21.72
C GLY A 38 -0.22 -10.17 -20.52
N ALA A 39 0.96 -10.64 -20.11
CA ALA A 39 1.11 -11.59 -19.01
C ALA A 39 1.38 -10.91 -17.65
N MET A 40 1.65 -9.60 -17.64
CA MET A 40 2.05 -8.84 -16.46
C MET A 40 0.87 -8.07 -15.84
N ARG A 41 0.89 -7.95 -14.52
CA ARG A 41 -0.05 -7.11 -13.75
C ARG A 41 0.55 -5.72 -13.59
N VAL A 42 -0.28 -4.69 -13.71
CA VAL A 42 0.18 -3.30 -13.68
C VAL A 42 -0.36 -2.64 -12.42
N ALA A 43 0.54 -2.21 -11.55
CA ALA A 43 0.17 -1.44 -10.37
C ALA A 43 -0.42 -0.07 -10.76
N PRO A 44 -1.24 0.58 -9.92
CA PRO A 44 -1.79 1.92 -10.19
C PRO A 44 -0.73 3.03 -10.28
N CYS A 45 0.53 2.73 -9.95
CA CYS A 45 1.68 3.60 -10.17
C CYS A 45 2.40 3.36 -11.50
N GLY A 46 1.99 2.36 -12.29
CA GLY A 46 2.55 2.02 -13.60
C GLY A 46 3.61 0.91 -13.60
N HIS A 47 4.02 0.40 -12.43
CA HIS A 47 4.98 -0.71 -12.35
C HIS A 47 4.38 -2.06 -12.69
N TYR A 48 5.19 -2.93 -13.31
CA TYR A 48 4.77 -4.26 -13.75
C TYR A 48 5.22 -5.35 -12.77
N TYR A 49 4.38 -6.35 -12.56
CA TYR A 49 4.65 -7.52 -11.73
C TYR A 49 4.26 -8.82 -12.44
N CYS A 50 5.10 -9.86 -12.33
CA CYS A 50 4.71 -11.21 -12.70
C CYS A 50 3.83 -11.84 -11.61
N GLN A 51 3.02 -12.83 -12.01
CA GLN A 51 2.11 -13.52 -11.10
C GLN A 51 2.83 -14.20 -9.92
N SER A 52 4.02 -14.76 -10.16
CA SER A 52 4.81 -15.41 -9.11
C SER A 52 5.32 -14.42 -8.06
N CYS A 53 5.70 -13.21 -8.45
CA CYS A 53 6.08 -12.15 -7.52
C CYS A 53 4.89 -11.65 -6.71
N ILE A 54 3.70 -11.51 -7.31
CA ILE A 54 2.49 -11.15 -6.56
C ILE A 54 2.18 -12.23 -5.52
N LEU A 55 2.22 -13.51 -5.89
CA LEU A 55 2.05 -14.62 -4.94
C LEU A 55 3.08 -14.59 -3.81
N CYS A 56 4.34 -14.32 -4.12
CA CYS A 56 5.39 -14.18 -3.11
C CYS A 56 5.07 -13.04 -2.13
N MET A 57 4.69 -11.87 -2.63
CA MET A 57 4.27 -10.74 -1.80
C MET A 57 3.03 -11.09 -0.95
N CYS A 58 2.02 -11.77 -1.51
CA CYS A 58 0.84 -12.20 -0.76
C CYS A 58 1.21 -13.14 0.39
N ARG A 59 2.13 -14.10 0.16
CA ARG A 59 2.57 -15.03 1.21
C ARG A 59 3.28 -14.34 2.35
N LEU A 60 4.13 -13.35 2.06
CA LEU A 60 4.75 -12.52 3.09
C LEU A 60 3.67 -11.75 3.88
N ALA A 61 2.69 -11.18 3.18
CA ALA A 61 1.60 -10.43 3.80
C ALA A 61 0.65 -11.30 4.65
N LEU A 62 0.52 -12.59 4.37
CA LEU A 62 -0.22 -13.54 5.21
C LEU A 62 0.48 -13.86 6.55
N GLY A 63 1.79 -13.58 6.64
CA GLY A 63 2.61 -13.73 7.85
C GLY A 63 2.82 -12.42 8.62
N ASP A 64 2.77 -11.28 7.94
CA ASP A 64 2.96 -9.96 8.54
C ASP A 64 1.81 -9.00 8.17
N ARG A 65 1.04 -8.63 9.19
CA ARG A 65 -0.10 -7.72 9.07
C ARG A 65 0.31 -6.34 8.52
N ALA A 66 1.53 -5.88 8.76
CA ALA A 66 2.00 -4.56 8.30
C ALA A 66 2.11 -4.46 6.75
N LEU A 67 2.22 -5.62 6.08
CA LEU A 67 2.32 -5.72 4.62
C LEU A 67 0.93 -5.83 3.93
N VAL A 68 -0.15 -5.88 4.71
CA VAL A 68 -1.52 -5.86 4.20
C VAL A 68 -2.06 -4.42 4.26
N PRO A 69 -2.70 -3.89 3.21
CA PRO A 69 -2.84 -4.46 1.87
C PRO A 69 -1.53 -4.31 1.09
N LEU A 70 -1.38 -5.09 0.01
CA LEU A 70 -0.21 -4.99 -0.84
C LEU A 70 -0.15 -3.60 -1.47
N ARG A 71 1.01 -2.96 -1.36
CA ARG A 71 1.24 -1.62 -1.90
C ARG A 71 2.42 -1.60 -2.85
N CYS A 72 2.29 -0.82 -3.91
CA CYS A 72 3.39 -0.42 -4.78
C CYS A 72 3.45 1.11 -4.81
N CYS A 73 4.59 1.70 -4.46
CA CYS A 73 4.75 3.16 -4.39
C CYS A 73 3.65 3.86 -3.57
N LYS A 74 3.28 3.27 -2.42
CA LYS A 74 2.19 3.72 -1.53
C LYS A 74 0.77 3.61 -2.08
N LYS A 75 0.58 3.12 -3.31
CA LYS A 75 -0.74 2.81 -3.88
C LYS A 75 -1.07 1.35 -3.66
N GLU A 76 -2.31 1.06 -3.27
CA GLU A 76 -2.78 -0.31 -3.08
C GLU A 76 -2.84 -1.04 -4.43
N LEU A 77 -2.41 -2.30 -4.45
CA LEU A 77 -2.57 -3.14 -5.63
C LEU A 77 -4.03 -3.61 -5.75
N PRO A 78 -4.57 -3.75 -6.97
CA PRO A 78 -5.90 -4.28 -7.20
C PRO A 78 -6.14 -5.66 -6.55
N ASP A 79 -7.30 -5.85 -5.92
CA ASP A 79 -7.68 -7.08 -5.20
C ASP A 79 -7.78 -8.30 -6.12
N ASP A 80 -8.16 -8.10 -7.39
CA ASP A 80 -8.19 -9.15 -8.40
C ASP A 80 -6.82 -9.81 -8.57
N TYR A 81 -5.73 -9.05 -8.50
CA TYR A 81 -4.38 -9.61 -8.60
C TYR A 81 -4.04 -10.50 -7.41
N VAL A 82 -4.50 -10.12 -6.21
CA VAL A 82 -4.32 -10.90 -4.98
C VAL A 82 -5.12 -12.20 -5.05
N ARG A 83 -6.38 -12.10 -5.50
CA ARG A 83 -7.30 -13.24 -5.67
C ARG A 83 -6.75 -14.25 -6.67
N GLU A 84 -6.25 -13.79 -7.81
CA GLU A 84 -5.66 -14.66 -8.83
C GLU A 84 -4.33 -15.29 -8.37
N ALA A 85 -3.54 -14.58 -7.55
CA ALA A 85 -2.26 -15.08 -7.09
C ALA A 85 -2.41 -16.15 -6.00
N LEU A 86 -3.35 -15.98 -5.06
CA LEU A 86 -3.61 -16.89 -3.95
C LEU A 86 -4.47 -18.09 -4.39
N THR A 87 -3.82 -19.14 -4.89
CA THR A 87 -4.50 -20.35 -5.38
C THR A 87 -4.86 -21.37 -4.29
N ARG A 88 -4.25 -21.27 -3.10
CA ARG A 88 -4.54 -22.19 -1.99
C ARG A 88 -5.89 -21.87 -1.36
N PRO A 89 -6.72 -22.88 -1.05
CA PRO A 89 -8.01 -22.66 -0.41
C PRO A 89 -7.81 -22.01 0.97
N GLY A 90 -8.58 -20.97 1.25
CA GLY A 90 -8.55 -20.25 2.53
C GLY A 90 -7.53 -19.10 2.62
N ASP A 91 -6.46 -19.10 1.82
CA ASP A 91 -5.45 -18.02 1.85
C ASP A 91 -6.06 -16.67 1.47
N TYR A 92 -6.90 -16.63 0.43
CA TYR A 92 -7.58 -15.41 0.01
C TYR A 92 -8.57 -14.90 1.08
N ALA A 93 -9.35 -15.78 1.69
CA ALA A 93 -10.26 -15.41 2.78
C ALA A 93 -9.49 -14.86 4.00
N LYS A 94 -8.35 -15.48 4.33
CA LYS A 94 -7.45 -14.98 5.38
C LYS A 94 -6.90 -13.59 5.02
N TYR A 95 -6.45 -13.40 3.79
CA TYR A 95 -5.97 -12.11 3.30
C TYR A 95 -7.05 -11.03 3.40
N GLN A 96 -8.28 -11.32 2.94
CA GLN A 96 -9.41 -10.41 3.04
C GLN A 96 -9.71 -10.04 4.49
N LYS A 97 -9.71 -11.02 5.41
CA LYS A 97 -9.90 -10.75 6.83
C LYS A 97 -8.82 -9.81 7.37
N LEU A 98 -7.54 -10.05 7.06
CA LEU A 98 -6.44 -9.16 7.44
C LEU A 98 -6.58 -7.76 6.83
N ALA A 99 -7.08 -7.66 5.59
CA ALA A 99 -7.32 -6.40 4.92
C ALA A 99 -8.49 -5.62 5.53
N MET A 100 -9.51 -6.31 6.07
CA MET A 100 -10.62 -5.71 6.81
C MET A 100 -10.23 -5.32 8.25
N GLU A 101 -9.40 -6.14 8.91
CA GLU A 101 -8.84 -5.85 10.25
C GLU A 101 -7.97 -4.56 10.28
N ARG A 102 -7.65 -3.95 9.12
CA ARG A 102 -7.01 -2.63 9.02
C ARG A 102 -7.68 -1.54 9.85
N GLU A 103 -8.98 -1.67 10.11
CA GLU A 103 -9.75 -0.68 10.85
C GLU A 103 -9.63 -0.85 12.38
N TRP A 104 -8.47 -1.31 12.89
CA TRP A 104 -8.11 -1.19 14.33
C TRP A 104 -8.08 0.27 14.81
N LYS A 105 -8.36 1.26 13.97
CA LYS A 105 -8.25 2.66 14.37
C LYS A 105 -9.14 2.98 15.55
N ILE A 106 -10.33 2.38 15.60
CA ILE A 106 -11.30 2.56 16.69
C ILE A 106 -10.99 1.56 17.81
N SER A 107 -10.76 2.07 19.01
CA SER A 107 -10.59 1.26 20.21
C SER A 107 -11.81 1.46 21.09
N ASP A 108 -12.58 0.39 21.28
CA ASP A 108 -13.68 0.34 22.25
C ASP A 108 -13.19 0.16 23.70
N LEU A 109 -11.86 0.09 23.90
CA LEU A 109 -11.25 0.05 25.23
C LEU A 109 -11.44 1.40 25.94
N GLU A 110 -12.18 1.39 27.04
CA GLU A 110 -12.25 2.53 27.97
C GLU A 110 -10.91 2.68 28.70
N SER A 111 -10.40 3.90 28.78
CA SER A 111 -9.16 4.17 29.51
C SER A 111 -9.39 4.18 31.02
N ASP A 112 -8.48 3.55 31.76
CA ASP A 112 -8.51 3.55 33.22
C ASP A 112 -8.47 4.98 33.82
N ALA A 113 -9.02 5.11 35.02
CA ALA A 113 -9.15 6.39 35.72
C ALA A 113 -7.79 7.07 35.99
N GLU A 114 -6.74 6.28 36.23
CA GLU A 114 -5.38 6.79 36.44
C GLU A 114 -4.82 7.45 35.18
N TYR A 115 -4.95 6.79 34.03
CA TYR A 115 -4.50 7.35 32.75
C TYR A 115 -5.21 8.65 32.41
N THR A 116 -6.54 8.69 32.63
CA THR A 116 -7.35 9.89 32.41
C THR A 116 -6.88 11.09 33.24
N LYS A 117 -6.41 10.86 34.47
CA LYS A 117 -5.86 11.91 35.34
C LYS A 117 -4.53 12.41 34.80
N THR A 118 -3.63 11.52 34.40
CA THR A 118 -2.31 11.87 33.87
C THR A 118 -2.43 12.69 32.59
N VAL A 119 -3.30 12.28 31.65
CA VAL A 119 -3.55 13.01 30.39
C VAL A 119 -4.06 14.43 30.68
N LYS A 120 -5.01 14.58 31.61
CA LYS A 120 -5.52 15.89 32.00
C LYS A 120 -4.46 16.75 32.70
N ALA A 121 -3.60 16.14 33.52
CA ALA A 121 -2.56 16.85 34.27
C ALA A 121 -1.51 17.48 33.35
N VAL A 122 -1.20 16.86 32.22
CA VAL A 122 -0.27 17.42 31.20
C VAL A 122 -0.96 18.35 30.20
N GLY A 123 -2.25 18.65 30.37
CA GLY A 123 -3.02 19.47 29.42
C GLY A 123 -3.35 18.78 28.10
N ALA A 124 -3.11 17.47 28.00
CA ALA A 124 -3.49 16.66 26.86
C ALA A 124 -4.98 16.30 26.89
N LYS A 125 -5.51 15.90 25.74
CA LYS A 125 -6.89 15.42 25.59
C LYS A 125 -6.92 14.06 24.92
N GLN A 126 -7.91 13.23 25.25
CA GLN A 126 -8.03 11.90 24.67
C GLN A 126 -8.73 11.94 23.32
N CYS A 127 -8.21 11.15 22.37
CA CYS A 127 -8.83 10.96 21.07
C CYS A 127 -10.19 10.25 21.22
N PRO A 128 -11.30 10.80 20.67
CA PRO A 128 -12.64 10.24 20.84
C PRO A 128 -12.81 8.84 20.22
N GLY A 129 -12.00 8.50 19.21
CA GLY A 129 -12.06 7.20 18.56
C GLY A 129 -11.18 6.12 19.19
N CYS A 130 -10.14 6.46 19.96
CA CYS A 130 -9.19 5.43 20.44
C CYS A 130 -8.62 5.64 21.84
N GLY A 131 -9.01 6.70 22.55
CA GLY A 131 -8.61 6.94 23.94
C GLY A 131 -7.17 7.41 24.17
N ILE A 132 -6.30 7.39 23.15
CA ILE A 132 -4.90 7.87 23.25
C ILE A 132 -4.89 9.37 23.57
N GLY A 133 -4.10 9.75 24.59
CA GLY A 133 -3.84 11.15 24.94
C GLY A 133 -2.98 11.83 23.89
N VAL A 134 -3.47 12.94 23.34
CA VAL A 134 -2.74 13.81 22.42
C VAL A 134 -2.57 15.18 23.06
N GLN A 135 -1.38 15.76 22.92
CA GLN A 135 -1.06 17.11 23.38
C GLN A 135 -0.94 18.02 22.17
N ARG A 136 -1.40 19.26 22.32
CA ARG A 136 -1.20 20.33 21.33
C ARG A 136 -0.37 21.41 21.99
N ASP A 137 0.82 21.66 21.46
CA ASP A 137 1.68 22.74 21.96
C ASP A 137 1.29 24.09 21.33
N PHE A 138 1.12 24.17 20.00
CA PHE A 138 0.71 25.39 19.30
C PHE A 138 -0.04 25.07 17.98
N GLY A 139 -0.73 26.06 17.43
CA GLY A 139 -1.31 26.02 16.08
C GLY A 139 -2.81 25.77 16.04
N CYS A 140 -3.29 25.20 14.93
CA CYS A 140 -4.74 25.06 14.73
C CYS A 140 -5.35 23.93 15.59
N VAL A 141 -6.66 24.03 15.84
CA VAL A 141 -7.41 23.04 16.63
C VAL A 141 -7.62 21.71 15.90
N HIS A 142 -7.24 21.57 14.63
CA HIS A 142 -7.25 20.30 13.90
C HIS A 142 -6.15 19.38 14.43
N MET A 143 -6.54 18.25 15.03
CA MET A 143 -5.61 17.24 15.53
C MET A 143 -5.75 15.92 14.78
N ALA A 144 -4.62 15.27 14.56
CA ALA A 144 -4.53 13.92 14.01
C ALA A 144 -3.86 12.98 15.02
N CYS A 145 -4.58 11.98 15.49
CA CYS A 145 -4.06 10.95 16.40
C CYS A 145 -3.04 10.04 15.68
N PRO A 146 -2.09 9.38 16.38
CA PRO A 146 -1.23 8.34 15.79
C PRO A 146 -2.00 7.22 15.06
N ASN A 147 -3.22 6.90 15.49
CA ASN A 147 -4.10 5.94 14.82
C ASN A 147 -4.77 6.51 13.55
N GLY A 148 -4.60 7.80 13.27
CA GLY A 148 -5.07 8.48 12.06
C GLY A 148 -6.49 9.05 12.14
N HIS A 149 -7.10 9.11 13.32
CA HIS A 149 -8.34 9.85 13.53
C HIS A 149 -8.09 11.35 13.48
N GLN A 150 -8.99 12.09 12.84
CA GLN A 150 -8.95 13.54 12.77
C GLN A 150 -10.12 14.15 13.55
N PHE A 151 -9.82 15.05 14.48
CA PHE A 151 -10.82 15.67 15.33
C PHE A 151 -10.40 17.07 15.75
N CYS A 152 -11.36 17.85 16.26
CA CYS A 152 -11.11 19.16 16.83
C CYS A 152 -10.63 19.01 18.28
N PHE A 153 -9.48 19.57 18.64
CA PHE A 153 -8.95 19.52 20.00
C PHE A 153 -9.83 20.27 21.02
N THR A 154 -10.55 21.31 20.58
CA THR A 154 -11.40 22.11 21.47
C THR A 154 -12.63 21.33 21.93
N CYS A 155 -13.39 20.76 20.99
CA CYS A 155 -14.67 20.09 21.27
C CYS A 155 -14.63 18.56 21.16
N LEU A 156 -13.51 17.98 20.73
CA LEU A 156 -13.31 16.53 20.53
C LEU A 156 -14.27 15.89 19.52
N SER A 157 -14.93 16.68 18.67
CA SER A 157 -15.77 16.18 17.59
C SER A 157 -14.94 15.84 16.34
N LEU A 158 -15.48 14.98 15.49
CA LEU A 158 -14.90 14.63 14.20
C LEU A 158 -14.54 15.91 13.40
N TRP A 159 -13.38 15.92 12.75
CA TRP A 159 -12.96 17.10 12.00
C TRP A 159 -13.98 17.46 10.90
N GLY A 160 -14.33 18.74 10.81
CA GLY A 160 -15.32 19.25 9.86
C GLY A 160 -16.78 19.17 10.32
N SER A 161 -17.09 18.56 11.47
CA SER A 161 -18.46 18.56 12.04
C SER A 161 -18.72 19.68 13.05
N CYS A 162 -17.69 20.44 13.43
CA CYS A 162 -17.77 21.54 14.39
C CYS A 162 -17.54 22.91 13.71
N HIS A 163 -18.08 23.97 14.33
CA HIS A 163 -17.87 25.37 13.92
C HIS A 163 -16.86 26.10 14.83
N CYS A 164 -15.91 25.37 15.44
CA CYS A 164 -14.90 25.97 16.29
C CYS A 164 -13.91 26.80 15.46
N SER A 165 -13.46 27.94 16.00
CA SER A 165 -12.40 28.74 15.40
C SER A 165 -11.12 27.92 15.26
N LEU A 166 -10.47 28.02 14.08
CA LEU A 166 -9.25 27.27 13.77
C LEU A 166 -8.13 27.55 14.76
N ILE A 167 -8.03 28.79 15.23
CA ILE A 167 -7.12 29.23 16.29
C ILE A 167 -7.98 29.97 17.32
N PRO A 168 -7.97 29.57 18.60
CA PRO A 168 -8.68 30.30 19.64
C PRO A 168 -8.16 31.73 19.77
N GLU A 169 -9.05 32.70 20.01
CA GLU A 169 -8.71 34.13 20.05
C GLU A 169 -7.68 34.46 21.15
N ALA A 170 -7.69 33.73 22.27
CA ALA A 170 -6.71 33.88 23.33
C ALA A 170 -5.28 33.53 22.87
N GLU A 171 -5.11 32.43 22.13
CA GLU A 171 -3.81 32.02 21.57
C GLU A 171 -3.39 32.95 20.42
N LEU A 172 -4.35 33.45 19.65
CA LEU A 172 -4.08 34.43 18.59
C LEU A 172 -3.49 35.73 19.15
N ARG A 173 -4.00 36.22 20.30
CA ARG A 173 -3.46 37.40 20.98
C ARG A 173 -2.03 37.18 21.48
N GLU A 174 -1.75 36.02 22.08
CA GLU A 174 -0.39 35.66 22.49
C GLU A 174 0.60 35.60 21.31
N ILE A 175 0.16 35.09 20.15
CA ILE A 175 0.98 35.05 18.93
C ILE A 175 1.21 36.45 18.36
N LEU A 176 0.20 37.33 18.43
CA LEU A 176 0.26 38.70 17.90
C LEU A 176 0.96 39.69 18.86
N GLY A 177 1.20 39.29 20.11
CA GLY A 177 1.93 40.08 21.10
C GLY A 177 1.20 41.35 21.56
N GLU A 178 -0.13 41.31 21.57
CA GLU A 178 -1.01 42.39 22.06
C GLU A 178 -1.39 42.21 23.54
#